data_AF-A0A815VQN9-F1
#
_entry.id   AF-A0A815VQN9-F1
#
_cell.length_a   1.000
_cell.length_b   1.000
_cell.length_c   1.000
_cell.angle_alpha   90.00
_cell.angle_beta   90.00
_cell.angle_gamma   90.00
#
_symmetry.space_group_name_H-M   'P 1'
#
loop_
_entity.id
_entity.type
_entity.pdbx_description
1 polymer ?
#
loop_
_entity_poly.entity_id
_entity_poly.type
_entity_poly.pdbx_seq_one_letter_code
_entity_poly.pdbx_strand_id
1 'polypeptide(L)'
;MYSSAVLCPQSIYVKMKIIRTRKRHEYKIIRRTKEKECYLDYIKSACHRFKKDIQLWLTFIEFLKKQYDYSTASSVYLSALQIHSNKHWLWILAAKFEFEVMVSPSSARALFQRALRLMPKCKQLWIEVGELKRSYLNISLINIICYSISNLNYYM
;
A
#
# COMPACT_ATOMS: atom_id res chain seq x y z
N MET A 1 17.94 21.85 26.40
CA MET A 1 17.32 20.67 27.04
C MET A 1 17.23 19.57 25.99
N TYR A 2 17.97 18.48 26.25
CA TYR A 2 18.10 17.17 25.59
C TYR A 2 17.22 16.90 24.35
N SER A 3 17.68 16.43 23.19
CA SER A 3 18.77 15.49 22.95
C SER A 3 19.15 15.55 21.46
N SER A 4 20.28 16.18 21.13
CA SER A 4 20.96 15.96 19.85
C SER A 4 21.54 14.56 19.90
N ALA A 5 20.76 13.59 19.43
CA ALA A 5 21.14 12.18 19.36
C ALA A 5 22.47 12.05 18.62
N VAL A 6 23.53 11.85 19.39
CA VAL A 6 24.85 11.44 18.95
C VAL A 6 24.67 10.24 18.02
N LEU A 7 24.86 10.44 16.72
CA LEU A 7 24.88 9.37 15.73
C LEU A 7 26.13 8.52 15.99
N CYS A 8 26.02 7.56 16.90
CA CYS A 8 27.11 6.67 17.28
C CYS A 8 27.61 5.89 16.03
N PRO A 9 28.90 5.95 15.67
CA PRO A 9 29.45 5.33 14.46
C PRO A 9 29.14 3.82 14.34
N GLN A 10 29.09 3.10 15.47
CA GLN A 10 28.66 1.70 15.55
C GLN A 10 27.24 1.48 14.96
N SER A 11 26.31 2.41 15.21
CA SER A 11 24.91 2.33 14.74
C SER A 11 24.81 2.45 13.22
N ILE A 12 25.58 3.37 12.63
CA ILE A 12 25.69 3.54 11.18
C ILE A 12 26.37 2.32 10.55
N TYR A 13 27.42 1.79 11.17
CA TYR A 13 28.16 0.64 10.67
C TYR A 13 27.32 -0.64 10.67
N VAL A 14 26.54 -0.88 11.73
CA VAL A 14 25.57 -1.98 11.80
C VAL A 14 24.48 -1.80 10.75
N LYS A 15 23.93 -0.59 10.59
CA LYS A 15 22.91 -0.28 9.58
C LYS A 15 23.44 -0.49 8.16
N MET A 16 24.65 -0.03 7.86
CA MET A 16 25.31 -0.25 6.57
C MET A 16 25.67 -1.72 6.32
N LYS A 17 26.07 -2.47 7.35
CA LYS A 17 26.35 -3.91 7.25
C LYS A 17 25.08 -4.69 6.96
N ILE A 18 23.96 -4.33 7.59
CA ILE A 18 22.61 -4.88 7.34
C ILE A 18 22.12 -4.51 5.93
N ILE A 19 22.31 -3.26 5.49
CA ILE A 19 21.97 -2.82 4.12
C ILE A 19 22.84 -3.55 3.08
N ARG A 20 24.13 -3.76 3.36
CA ARG A 20 25.06 -4.52 2.50
C ARG A 20 24.69 -6.00 2.43
N THR A 21 24.32 -6.65 3.55
CA THR A 21 23.80 -8.02 3.52
C THR A 21 22.45 -8.10 2.85
N ARG A 22 21.55 -7.11 3.02
CA ARG A 22 20.26 -7.00 2.32
C ARG A 22 20.46 -6.98 0.81
N LYS A 23 21.31 -6.09 0.28
CA LYS A 23 21.65 -6.06 -1.16
C LYS A 23 22.25 -7.37 -1.66
N ARG A 24 23.06 -8.08 -0.86
CA ARG A 24 23.66 -9.39 -1.20
C ARG A 24 22.62 -10.52 -1.27
N HIS A 25 21.63 -10.53 -0.38
CA HIS A 25 20.56 -11.53 -0.39
C HIS A 25 19.57 -11.27 -1.52
N GLU A 26 19.22 -10.00 -1.73
CA GLU A 26 18.42 -9.54 -2.87
C GLU A 26 19.09 -9.96 -4.20
N TYR A 27 20.40 -9.73 -4.37
CA TYR A 27 21.18 -10.24 -5.51
C TYR A 27 21.20 -11.76 -5.63
N LYS A 28 21.28 -12.51 -4.51
CA LYS A 28 21.30 -13.98 -4.52
C LYS A 28 19.95 -14.59 -4.86
N ILE A 29 18.85 -13.95 -4.46
CA ILE A 29 17.49 -14.43 -4.75
C ILE A 29 17.08 -14.10 -6.18
N ILE A 30 17.39 -12.89 -6.68
CA ILE A 30 17.19 -12.50 -8.10
C ILE A 30 17.89 -13.47 -9.07
N ARG A 31 19.02 -14.06 -8.67
CA ARG A 31 19.75 -15.05 -9.48
C ARG A 31 19.19 -16.48 -9.40
N ARG A 32 18.33 -16.78 -8.42
CA ARG A 32 17.75 -18.11 -8.14
C ARG A 32 16.26 -18.22 -8.46
N THR A 33 15.60 -17.14 -8.83
CA THR A 33 14.15 -17.12 -9.11
C THR A 33 13.79 -17.98 -10.33
N LYS A 34 13.56 -19.27 -10.07
CA LYS A 34 12.58 -20.09 -10.79
C LYS A 34 11.35 -20.44 -9.93
N GLU A 35 11.39 -20.21 -8.61
CA GLU A 35 10.29 -20.62 -7.71
C GLU A 35 9.81 -19.49 -6.79
N LYS A 36 8.49 -19.24 -6.85
CA LYS A 36 7.71 -18.14 -6.24
C LYS A 36 7.78 -18.08 -4.70
N GLU A 37 7.86 -19.22 -4.04
CA GLU A 37 7.61 -19.34 -2.59
C GLU A 37 8.78 -18.82 -1.73
N CYS A 38 10.02 -19.11 -2.12
CA CYS A 38 11.21 -18.75 -1.34
C CYS A 38 11.40 -17.23 -1.15
N TYR A 39 11.01 -16.41 -2.14
CA TYR A 39 11.14 -14.95 -2.06
C TYR A 39 10.06 -14.32 -1.18
N LEU A 40 8.84 -14.84 -1.25
CA LEU A 40 7.73 -14.38 -0.40
C LEU A 40 8.05 -14.59 1.08
N ASP A 41 8.57 -15.76 1.45
CA ASP A 41 8.89 -16.06 2.85
C ASP A 41 10.08 -15.25 3.36
N TYR A 42 11.07 -15.00 2.50
CA TYR A 42 12.16 -14.08 2.81
C TYR A 42 11.65 -12.66 3.08
N ILE A 43 10.82 -12.10 2.19
CA ILE A 43 10.32 -10.73 2.37
C ILE A 43 9.39 -10.62 3.56
N LYS A 44 8.50 -11.59 3.79
CA LYS A 44 7.67 -11.64 5.00
C LYS A 44 8.54 -11.60 6.27
N SER A 45 9.57 -12.45 6.32
CA SER A 45 10.53 -12.49 7.44
C SER A 45 11.28 -11.17 7.59
N ALA A 46 11.68 -10.55 6.48
CA ALA A 46 12.34 -9.26 6.49
C ALA A 46 11.42 -8.13 6.98
N CYS A 47 10.14 -8.11 6.57
CA CYS A 47 9.15 -7.14 7.05
C CYS A 47 8.89 -7.31 8.55
N HIS A 48 8.86 -8.54 9.05
CA HIS A 48 8.75 -8.83 10.49
C HIS A 48 9.97 -8.35 11.29
N ARG A 49 11.17 -8.45 10.72
CA ARG A 49 12.41 -8.01 11.37
C ARG A 49 12.62 -6.50 11.28
N PHE A 50 12.25 -5.89 10.16
CA PHE A 50 12.44 -4.47 9.84
C PHE A 50 11.11 -3.74 9.68
N LYS A 51 10.23 -3.87 10.68
CA LYS A 51 8.88 -3.28 10.66
C LYS A 51 8.85 -1.78 10.37
N LYS A 52 9.91 -1.05 10.75
CA LYS A 52 10.00 0.41 10.59
C LYS A 52 10.38 0.86 9.17
N ASP A 53 10.90 -0.02 8.32
CA ASP A 53 11.39 0.33 6.99
C ASP A 53 10.27 0.29 5.95
N ILE A 54 9.64 1.43 5.71
CA ILE A 54 8.50 1.56 4.77
C ILE A 54 8.87 1.10 3.35
N GLN A 55 10.09 1.38 2.90
CA GLN A 55 10.53 1.02 1.55
C GLN A 55 10.54 -0.50 1.34
N LEU A 56 10.78 -1.29 2.40
CA LEU A 56 10.70 -2.75 2.31
C LEU A 56 9.26 -3.21 2.09
N TRP A 57 8.29 -2.62 2.80
CA TRP A 57 6.87 -2.89 2.61
C TRP A 57 6.41 -2.55 1.19
N LEU A 58 6.86 -1.40 0.65
CA LEU A 58 6.53 -1.01 -0.72
C LEU A 58 7.13 -1.99 -1.75
N THR A 59 8.39 -2.39 -1.61
CA THR A 59 8.99 -3.40 -2.50
C THR A 59 8.25 -4.73 -2.44
N PHE A 60 7.73 -5.10 -1.26
CA PHE A 60 6.93 -6.31 -1.11
C PHE A 60 5.61 -6.20 -1.89
N ILE A 61 4.91 -5.08 -1.73
CA ILE A 61 3.65 -4.83 -2.43
C ILE A 61 3.86 -4.77 -3.94
N GLU A 62 4.92 -4.10 -4.41
CA GLU A 62 5.27 -4.05 -5.84
C GLU A 62 5.53 -5.45 -6.40
N PHE A 63 6.22 -6.30 -5.64
CA PHE A 63 6.40 -7.69 -6.03
C PHE A 63 5.06 -8.43 -6.15
N LEU A 64 4.17 -8.30 -5.16
CA LEU A 64 2.86 -8.94 -5.18
C LEU A 64 1.99 -8.44 -6.35
N LYS A 65 2.06 -7.14 -6.66
CA LYS A 65 1.39 -6.56 -7.83
C LYS A 65 1.91 -7.17 -9.14
N LYS A 66 3.22 -7.37 -9.28
CA LYS A 66 3.81 -8.04 -10.45
C LYS A 66 3.37 -9.50 -10.58
N GLN A 67 3.04 -10.15 -9.46
CA GLN A 67 2.55 -11.53 -9.41
C GLN A 67 1.02 -11.64 -9.52
N TYR A 68 0.31 -10.52 -9.69
CA TYR A 68 -1.17 -10.46 -9.73
C TYR A 68 -1.87 -10.98 -8.44
N ASP A 69 -1.13 -11.14 -7.33
CA ASP A 69 -1.65 -11.63 -6.04
C ASP A 69 -2.25 -10.46 -5.22
N TYR A 70 -3.31 -9.82 -5.73
CA TYR A 70 -3.85 -8.56 -5.19
C TYR A 70 -4.47 -8.68 -3.78
N SER A 71 -5.11 -9.81 -3.48
CA SER A 71 -5.69 -10.07 -2.16
C SER A 71 -4.62 -10.05 -1.05
N THR A 72 -3.48 -10.68 -1.31
CA THR A 72 -2.34 -10.65 -0.38
C THR A 72 -1.74 -9.26 -0.28
N ALA A 73 -1.66 -8.51 -1.40
CA ALA A 73 -1.18 -7.13 -1.40
C ALA A 73 -2.05 -6.22 -0.52
N SER A 74 -3.38 -6.37 -0.57
CA SER A 74 -4.32 -5.67 0.33
C SER A 74 -4.03 -5.97 1.81
N SER A 75 -3.87 -7.24 2.17
CA SER A 75 -3.52 -7.64 3.54
C SER A 75 -2.19 -7.04 4.01
N VAL A 76 -1.20 -6.98 3.11
CA VAL A 76 0.10 -6.36 3.38
C VAL A 76 -0.04 -4.85 3.57
N TYR A 77 -0.87 -4.15 2.77
CA TYR A 77 -1.18 -2.75 3.00
C TYR A 77 -1.79 -2.52 4.38
N LEU A 78 -2.77 -3.34 4.78
CA LEU A 78 -3.40 -3.24 6.10
C LEU A 78 -2.37 -3.44 7.23
N SER A 79 -1.50 -4.43 7.08
CA SER A 79 -0.42 -4.71 8.03
C SER A 79 0.57 -3.53 8.12
N ALA A 80 0.96 -2.95 6.98
CA ALA A 80 1.83 -1.79 6.93
C ALA A 80 1.17 -0.55 7.59
N LEU A 81 -0.13 -0.34 7.40
CA LEU A 81 -0.88 0.77 8.00
C LEU A 81 -0.99 0.67 9.53
N GLN A 82 -1.07 -0.54 10.08
CA GLN A 82 -1.07 -0.73 11.54
C GLN A 82 0.23 -0.25 12.19
N ILE A 83 1.37 -0.45 11.51
CA ILE A 83 2.69 -0.03 11.99
C ILE A 83 2.95 1.44 11.67
N HIS A 84 2.54 1.89 10.48
CA HIS A 84 2.85 3.21 9.92
C HIS A 84 1.64 4.14 9.85
N SER A 85 0.85 4.21 10.91
CA SER A 85 -0.39 4.99 10.96
C SER A 85 -0.19 6.51 10.79
N ASN A 86 0.99 7.03 11.14
CA ASN A 86 1.34 8.46 11.10
C ASN A 86 1.63 9.00 9.67
N LYS A 87 1.65 8.14 8.65
CA LYS A 87 1.99 8.55 7.27
C LYS A 87 0.74 8.62 6.40
N HIS A 88 0.18 9.82 6.24
CA HIS A 88 -1.03 10.06 5.43
C HIS A 88 -0.93 9.56 3.98
N TRP A 89 0.23 9.71 3.33
CA TRP A 89 0.44 9.24 1.95
C TRP A 89 0.28 7.72 1.79
N LEU A 90 0.60 6.94 2.83
CA LEU A 90 0.45 5.48 2.80
C LEU A 90 -1.03 5.08 2.81
N TRP A 91 -1.87 5.83 3.55
CA TRP A 91 -3.32 5.66 3.54
C TRP A 91 -3.92 5.95 2.15
N ILE A 92 -3.46 7.03 1.52
CA ILE A 92 -3.89 7.40 0.17
C ILE A 92 -3.51 6.30 -0.82
N LEU A 93 -2.27 5.80 -0.75
CA LEU A 93 -1.78 4.74 -1.63
C LEU A 93 -2.60 3.44 -1.47
N ALA A 94 -2.85 3.01 -0.23
CA ALA A 94 -3.64 1.82 0.05
C ALA A 94 -5.08 1.95 -0.47
N ALA A 95 -5.71 3.11 -0.25
CA ALA A 95 -7.09 3.31 -0.67
C ALA A 95 -7.25 3.48 -2.20
N LYS A 96 -6.27 4.10 -2.88
CA LYS A 96 -6.20 4.11 -4.35
C LYS A 96 -6.06 2.70 -4.90
N PHE A 97 -5.20 1.87 -4.29
CA PHE A 97 -5.05 0.47 -4.68
C PHE A 97 -6.38 -0.32 -4.55
N GLU A 98 -7.11 -0.15 -3.45
CA GLU A 98 -8.42 -0.78 -3.25
C GLU A 98 -9.47 -0.33 -4.28
N PHE A 99 -9.46 0.96 -4.64
CA PHE A 99 -10.42 1.49 -5.60
C PHE A 99 -10.12 1.09 -7.04
N GLU A 100 -8.86 1.21 -7.47
CA GLU A 100 -8.45 1.02 -8.86
C GLU A 100 -8.19 -0.44 -9.21
N VAL A 101 -7.60 -1.22 -8.30
CA VAL A 101 -7.16 -2.59 -8.58
C VAL A 101 -8.15 -3.62 -8.04
N MET A 102 -8.60 -3.46 -6.80
CA MET A 102 -9.58 -4.39 -6.19
C MET A 102 -11.02 -4.08 -6.62
N VAL A 103 -11.26 -2.92 -7.24
CA VAL A 103 -12.59 -2.43 -7.65
C VAL A 103 -13.58 -2.43 -6.47
N SER A 104 -13.07 -2.12 -5.27
CA SER A 104 -13.84 -2.12 -4.02
C SER A 104 -13.92 -0.71 -3.44
N PRO A 105 -14.92 0.10 -3.86
CA PRO A 105 -15.09 1.46 -3.35
C PRO A 105 -15.45 1.48 -1.86
N SER A 106 -16.11 0.42 -1.36
CA SER A 106 -16.47 0.27 0.04
C SER A 106 -15.25 0.14 0.96
N SER A 107 -14.26 -0.69 0.58
CA SER A 107 -13.02 -0.85 1.36
C SER A 107 -12.18 0.42 1.31
N ALA A 108 -12.06 1.06 0.15
CA ALA A 108 -11.40 2.36 0.01
C ALA A 108 -12.02 3.42 0.94
N ARG A 109 -13.35 3.52 0.99
CA ARG A 109 -14.06 4.44 1.89
C ARG A 109 -13.78 4.14 3.36
N ALA A 110 -13.81 2.87 3.75
CA ALA A 110 -13.52 2.46 5.13
C ALA A 110 -12.08 2.83 5.55
N LEU A 111 -11.10 2.67 4.64
CA LEU A 111 -9.72 3.10 4.87
C LEU A 111 -9.61 4.60 5.09
N PHE A 112 -10.26 5.42 4.25
CA PHE A 112 -10.24 6.87 4.43
C PHE A 112 -10.94 7.33 5.70
N GLN A 113 -12.08 6.74 6.06
CA GLN A 113 -12.74 7.05 7.33
C GLN A 113 -11.82 6.77 8.52
N ARG A 114 -11.08 5.65 8.48
CA ARG A 114 -10.07 5.34 9.49
C ARG A 114 -8.92 6.35 9.49
N ALA A 115 -8.40 6.71 8.32
CA ALA A 115 -7.32 7.69 8.18
C ALA A 115 -7.73 9.08 8.71
N LEU A 116 -8.95 9.52 8.43
CA LEU A 116 -9.51 10.81 8.88
C LEU A 116 -9.66 10.88 10.40
N ARG A 117 -10.05 9.77 11.05
CA ARG A 117 -10.09 9.70 12.53
C ARG A 117 -8.71 9.90 13.15
N LEU A 118 -7.66 9.39 12.50
CA LEU A 118 -6.28 9.51 12.99
C LEU A 118 -5.67 10.89 12.68
N MET A 119 -5.95 11.43 11.50
CA MET A 119 -5.32 12.66 11.00
C MET A 119 -6.35 13.64 10.40
N PRO A 120 -7.23 14.23 11.24
CA PRO A 120 -8.29 15.11 10.75
C PRO A 120 -7.78 16.44 10.17
N LYS A 121 -6.58 16.89 10.59
CA LYS A 121 -5.99 18.17 10.16
C LYS A 121 -5.25 18.10 8.81
N CYS A 122 -5.08 16.92 8.23
CA CYS A 122 -4.28 16.75 7.00
C CYS A 122 -5.10 17.12 5.76
N LYS A 123 -4.87 18.30 5.19
CA LYS A 123 -5.57 18.79 3.98
C LYS A 123 -5.44 17.83 2.78
N GLN A 124 -4.26 17.25 2.56
CA GLN A 124 -4.01 16.33 1.45
C GLN A 124 -4.95 15.12 1.49
N LEU A 125 -5.19 14.59 2.69
CA LEU A 125 -6.07 13.44 2.87
C LEU A 125 -7.51 13.78 2.46
N TRP A 126 -8.00 14.98 2.80
CA TRP A 126 -9.34 15.43 2.44
C TRP A 126 -9.53 15.64 0.94
N ILE A 127 -8.51 16.18 0.26
CA ILE A 127 -8.53 16.37 -1.20
C ILE A 127 -8.72 15.01 -1.89
N GLU A 128 -7.90 14.04 -1.51
CA GLU A 128 -7.91 12.69 -2.10
C GLU A 128 -9.24 11.96 -1.84
N VAL A 129 -9.84 12.13 -0.65
CA VAL A 129 -11.19 11.64 -0.36
C VAL A 129 -12.23 12.26 -1.28
N GLY A 130 -12.14 13.56 -1.52
CA GLY A 130 -13.03 14.29 -2.42
C GLY A 130 -12.91 13.80 -3.86
N GLU A 131 -11.68 13.63 -4.36
CA GLU A 131 -11.39 13.12 -5.70
C GLU A 131 -11.95 11.70 -5.88
N LEU A 132 -11.71 10.80 -4.93
CA LEU A 132 -12.25 9.44 -5.02
C LEU A 132 -13.77 9.41 -4.98
N LYS A 133 -14.40 10.22 -4.13
CA LYS A 133 -15.86 10.33 -4.09
C LYS A 133 -16.42 10.85 -5.42
N ARG A 134 -15.76 11.83 -6.03
CA ARG A 134 -16.12 12.35 -7.36
C ARG A 134 -16.02 11.25 -8.43
N SER A 135 -14.92 10.51 -8.46
CA SER A 135 -14.72 9.39 -9.40
C SER A 135 -15.77 8.29 -9.21
N TYR A 136 -16.08 7.92 -7.96
CA TYR A 136 -17.11 6.94 -7.66
C TYR A 136 -18.51 7.36 -8.14
N LEU A 137 -18.90 8.60 -7.86
CA LEU A 137 -20.19 9.13 -8.31
C LEU A 137 -20.30 9.13 -9.84
N ASN A 138 -19.23 9.49 -10.55
CA ASN A 138 -19.20 9.47 -12.01
C ASN A 138 -19.41 8.04 -12.56
N ILE A 139 -18.67 7.06 -12.05
CA ILE A 139 -18.83 5.66 -12.46
C ILE A 139 -20.26 5.16 -12.17
N SER A 140 -20.81 5.49 -11.00
CA SER A 140 -22.18 5.09 -10.66
C SER A 140 -23.23 5.71 -11.59
N LEU A 141 -23.05 6.98 -11.97
CA LEU A 141 -23.95 7.68 -12.89
C LEU A 141 -23.88 7.05 -14.29
N ILE A 142 -22.67 6.77 -14.79
CA ILE A 142 -22.47 6.09 -16.07
C ILE A 142 -23.18 4.73 -16.08
N ASN A 143 -23.03 3.94 -15.02
CA ASN A 143 -23.69 2.63 -14.91
C ASN A 143 -25.22 2.75 -14.94
N ILE A 144 -25.80 3.75 -14.25
CA ILE A 144 -27.24 4.01 -14.25
C ILE A 144 -27.72 4.40 -15.66
N ILE A 145 -26.98 5.30 -16.33
CA ILE A 145 -27.33 5.74 -17.70
C ILE A 145 -27.25 4.55 -18.67
N CYS A 146 -26.17 3.78 -18.66
CA CYS A 146 -26.03 2.59 -19.49
C CYS A 146 -27.19 1.60 -19.27
N TYR A 147 -27.54 1.33 -18.01
CA TYR A 147 -28.67 0.46 -17.67
C TYR A 147 -30.01 1.00 -18.22
N SER A 148 -30.25 2.31 -18.11
CA SER A 148 -31.47 2.94 -18.64
C SER A 148 -31.58 2.85 -20.16
N ILE A 149 -30.47 3.01 -20.90
CA ILE A 149 -30.42 2.89 -22.37
C ILE A 149 -30.63 1.44 -22.79
N SER A 150 -29.99 0.48 -22.12
CA SER A 150 -30.17 -0.94 -22.39
C SER A 150 -31.63 -1.39 -22.19
N ASN A 151 -32.30 -0.90 -21.15
CA ASN A 151 -33.72 -1.18 -20.93
C ASN A 151 -34.58 -0.55 -22.03
N LEU A 152 -34.34 0.71 -22.42
CA LEU A 152 -35.09 1.35 -23.51
C LEU A 152 -34.99 0.57 -24.84
N ASN A 153 -33.80 0.05 -25.16
CA ASN A 153 -33.58 -0.77 -26.36
C ASN A 153 -34.21 -2.18 -26.28
N TYR A 154 -34.63 -2.64 -25.10
CA TYR A 154 -35.31 -3.93 -24.94
C TYR A 154 -36.83 -3.82 -25.12
N TYR A 155 -37.38 -2.60 -24.98
CA TYR A 155 -38.81 -2.31 -25.10
C TYR A 155 -39.20 -1.65 -26.44
N MET A 156 -38.24 -1.40 -27.34
CA MET A 156 -38.47 -1.04 -28.75
C MET A 156 -38.15 -2.23 -29.65
#